data_AF-A0A7S3IKU0-F1
#
_entry.id   AF-A0A7S3IKU0-F1
#
_cell.length_a   1.000
_cell.length_b   1.000
_cell.length_c   1.000
_cell.angle_alpha   90.00
_cell.angle_beta   90.00
_cell.angle_gamma   90.00
#
_symmetry.space_group_name_H-M   'P 1'
#
loop_
_entity.id
_entity.type
_entity.pdbx_description
1 polymer ?
#
loop_
_entity_poly.entity_id
_entity_poly.type
_entity_poly.pdbx_seq_one_letter_code
_entity_poly.pdbx_strand_id
1 'polypeptide(L)'
;MSEQHHHWYPSAFRYGVSFGVMIQLITRVATKEPLYVRPFSYLTVGLTMGFVMSYFDWWKRRATEEILYKQDENKYHNMVRAMNNVRVGEEEEITHMVEYLKGTSTRV
;
A
#
# COMPACT_ATOMS: atom_id res chain seq x y z
N MET A 1 -6.26 -20.78 6.29
CA MET A 1 -4.81 -21.00 6.10
C MET A 1 -4.42 -20.20 4.89
N SER A 2 -4.05 -18.94 5.08
CA SER A 2 -3.79 -18.01 3.97
C SER A 2 -2.46 -18.37 3.29
N GLU A 3 -2.53 -18.67 2.00
CA GLU A 3 -1.35 -18.83 1.15
C GLU A 3 -0.48 -17.59 1.26
N GLN A 4 0.71 -17.75 1.85
CA GLN A 4 1.73 -16.72 1.88
C GLN A 4 2.31 -16.59 0.47
N HIS A 5 1.75 -15.71 -0.35
CA HIS A 5 2.40 -15.27 -1.58
C HIS A 5 3.76 -14.66 -1.22
N HIS A 6 4.84 -15.36 -1.58
CA HIS A 6 6.21 -14.96 -1.36
C HIS A 6 6.52 -13.74 -2.24
N HIS A 7 6.28 -12.53 -1.72
CA HIS A 7 6.39 -11.30 -2.50
C HIS A 7 7.87 -10.89 -2.63
N TRP A 8 8.55 -11.44 -3.64
CA TRP A 8 9.92 -11.08 -4.00
C TRP A 8 9.97 -9.62 -4.50
N TYR A 9 10.29 -8.67 -3.63
CA TYR A 9 10.36 -7.25 -3.98
C TYR A 9 11.78 -6.67 -3.85
N PRO A 10 12.57 -6.74 -4.94
CA PRO A 10 13.67 -5.81 -5.17
C PRO A 10 13.43 -4.97 -6.43
N SER A 11 12.18 -4.61 -6.75
CA SER A 11 11.86 -3.92 -8.01
C SER A 11 12.02 -2.39 -7.92
N ALA A 12 11.71 -1.76 -6.78
CA ALA A 12 11.76 -0.29 -6.65
C ALA A 12 13.18 0.27 -6.80
N PHE A 13 14.19 -0.40 -6.21
CA PHE A 13 15.59 -0.01 -6.37
C PHE A 13 16.05 -0.20 -7.82
N ARG A 14 15.80 -1.37 -8.42
CA ARG A 14 16.19 -1.66 -9.82
C ARG A 14 15.53 -0.68 -10.80
N TYR A 15 14.24 -0.39 -10.58
CA TYR A 15 13.50 0.61 -11.34
C TYR A 15 14.12 2.00 -11.18
N GLY A 16 14.42 2.43 -9.94
CA GLY A 16 15.08 3.70 -9.67
C GLY A 16 16.45 3.81 -10.34
N VAL A 17 17.24 2.73 -10.37
CA VAL A 17 18.53 2.69 -11.08
C VAL A 17 18.34 2.85 -12.58
N SER A 18 17.44 2.08 -13.21
CA SER A 18 17.16 2.23 -14.64
C SER A 18 16.65 3.62 -15.01
N PHE A 19 15.79 4.19 -14.15
CA PHE A 19 15.23 5.51 -14.35
C PHE A 19 16.29 6.61 -14.20
N GLY A 20 17.17 6.51 -13.21
CA GLY A 20 18.29 7.45 -13.02
C GLY A 20 19.26 7.45 -14.20
N VAL A 21 19.58 6.26 -14.75
CA VAL A 21 20.40 6.16 -15.97
C VAL A 21 19.71 6.81 -17.16
N MET A 22 18.39 6.60 -17.32
CA MET A 22 17.61 7.20 -18.39
C MET A 22 17.54 8.72 -18.30
N ILE A 23 17.34 9.28 -17.09
CA ILE A 23 17.41 10.72 -16.85
C ILE A 23 18.76 11.27 -17.29
N GLN A 24 19.86 10.62 -16.90
CA GLN A 24 21.19 11.09 -17.25
C GLN A 24 21.45 11.05 -18.77
N LEU A 25 20.89 10.08 -19.49
CA LEU A 25 20.91 10.05 -20.96
C LEU A 25 20.16 11.23 -21.57
N ILE A 26 18.93 11.48 -21.10
CA ILE A 26 18.08 12.58 -21.58
C ILE A 26 18.76 13.93 -21.31
N THR A 27 19.31 14.13 -20.11
CA THR A 27 20.03 15.36 -19.75
C THR A 27 21.20 15.61 -20.69
N ARG A 28 21.99 14.56 -21.02
CA ARG A 28 23.14 14.71 -21.92
C ARG A 28 22.73 15.05 -23.34
N VAL A 29 21.69 14.38 -23.86
CA VAL A 29 21.09 14.72 -25.16
C VAL A 29 20.59 16.17 -25.18
N ALA A 30 19.92 16.61 -24.11
CA ALA A 30 19.42 17.99 -23.99
C ALA A 30 20.55 19.03 -23.95
N THR A 31 21.64 18.74 -23.25
CA THR A 31 22.82 19.61 -23.17
C THR A 31 23.74 19.54 -24.40
N LYS A 32 23.43 18.68 -25.37
CA LYS A 32 24.28 18.39 -26.55
C LYS A 32 25.72 17.96 -26.19
N GLU A 33 25.90 17.37 -25.02
CA GLU A 33 27.20 16.83 -24.62
C GLU A 33 27.38 15.40 -25.18
N PRO A 34 28.62 14.98 -25.49
CA PRO A 34 28.87 13.61 -25.91
C PRO A 34 28.52 12.62 -24.79
N LEU A 35 27.82 11.53 -25.13
CA LEU A 35 27.33 10.54 -24.17
C LEU A 35 28.45 9.88 -23.34
N TYR A 36 29.67 9.84 -23.86
CA TYR A 36 30.81 9.22 -23.21
C TYR A 36 31.60 10.17 -22.28
N VAL A 37 31.27 11.46 -22.22
CA VAL A 37 32.13 12.47 -21.56
C VAL A 37 32.25 12.25 -20.05
N ARG A 38 31.28 11.56 -19.38
CA ARG A 38 31.34 11.23 -17.94
C ARG A 38 30.63 9.91 -17.62
N PRO A 39 31.26 8.73 -17.86
CA PRO A 39 30.62 7.43 -17.66
C PRO A 39 30.23 7.19 -16.18
N PHE A 40 31.05 7.67 -15.24
CA PHE A 40 30.78 7.52 -13.82
C PHE A 40 29.51 8.26 -13.35
N SER A 41 29.12 9.32 -14.06
CA SER A 41 27.91 10.10 -13.76
C SER A 41 26.62 9.29 -13.95
N TYR A 42 26.62 8.31 -14.86
CA TYR A 42 25.44 7.44 -15.05
C TYR A 42 25.27 6.49 -13.87
N LEU A 43 26.38 6.02 -13.32
CA LEU A 43 26.39 5.07 -12.22
C LEU A 43 26.00 5.77 -10.91
N THR A 44 26.56 6.95 -10.63
CA THR A 44 26.20 7.71 -9.42
C THR A 44 24.74 8.13 -9.43
N VAL A 45 24.24 8.68 -10.55
CA VAL A 45 22.83 9.11 -10.67
C VAL A 45 21.86 7.92 -10.66
N GLY A 46 22.23 6.81 -11.30
CA GLY A 46 21.47 5.57 -11.21
C GLY A 46 21.36 5.08 -9.77
N LEU A 47 22.48 4.96 -9.05
CA LEU A 47 22.48 4.47 -7.68
C LEU A 47 21.73 5.41 -6.72
N THR A 48 21.96 6.72 -6.78
CA THR A 48 21.25 7.68 -5.93
C THR A 48 19.75 7.62 -6.16
N MET A 49 19.31 7.56 -7.42
CA MET A 49 17.89 7.45 -7.74
C MET A 49 17.28 6.10 -7.34
N GLY A 50 18.07 5.02 -7.43
CA GLY A 50 17.73 3.72 -6.86
C GLY A 50 17.42 3.80 -5.36
N PHE A 51 18.30 4.41 -4.58
CA PHE A 51 18.10 4.58 -3.13
C PHE A 51 16.90 5.49 -2.82
N VAL A 52 16.74 6.60 -3.53
CA VAL A 52 15.60 7.52 -3.33
C VAL A 52 14.28 6.80 -3.58
N MET A 53 14.17 6.06 -4.68
CA MET A 53 12.94 5.31 -5.00
C MET A 53 12.68 4.19 -4.01
N SER A 54 13.72 3.49 -3.54
CA SER A 54 13.59 2.48 -2.50
C SER A 54 13.11 3.07 -1.17
N TYR A 55 13.66 4.23 -0.79
CA TYR A 55 13.26 4.94 0.43
C TYR A 55 11.83 5.46 0.33
N PHE A 56 11.46 6.03 -0.82
CA PHE A 56 10.10 6.51 -1.06
C PHE A 56 9.07 5.38 -1.01
N ASP A 57 9.40 4.21 -1.55
CA ASP A 57 8.51 3.05 -1.48
C ASP A 57 8.35 2.54 -0.04
N TRP A 58 9.44 2.47 0.72
CA TRP A 58 9.40 2.15 2.15
C TRP A 58 8.52 3.13 2.93
N TRP A 59 8.70 4.44 2.69
CA TRP A 59 7.93 5.47 3.36
C TRP A 59 6.43 5.37 3.07
N LYS A 60 6.04 5.16 1.81
CA LYS A 60 4.63 4.94 1.45
C LYS A 60 4.03 3.74 2.19
N ARG A 61 4.75 2.61 2.27
CA ARG A 61 4.28 1.42 2.98
C ARG A 61 4.03 1.72 4.45
N ARG A 62 4.96 2.42 5.11
CA ARG A 62 4.80 2.84 6.51
C ARG A 62 3.61 3.78 6.72
N ALA A 63 3.42 4.73 5.81
CA ALA A 63 2.27 5.64 5.87
C ALA A 63 0.94 4.89 5.67
N THR A 64 0.88 3.94 4.73
CA THR A 64 -0.33 3.12 4.50
C THR A 64 -0.64 2.22 5.69
N GLU A 65 0.37 1.60 6.29
CA GLU A 65 0.21 0.82 7.53
C GLU A 65 -0.42 1.67 8.64
N GLU A 66 0.12 2.86 8.90
CA GLU A 66 -0.38 3.73 9.96
C GLU A 66 -1.84 4.16 9.73
N ILE A 67 -2.20 4.48 8.49
CA ILE A 67 -3.58 4.82 8.13
C ILE A 67 -4.51 3.63 8.35
N LEU A 68 -4.09 2.42 7.97
CA LEU A 68 -4.89 1.21 8.13
C LEU A 68 -5.15 0.91 9.62
N TYR A 69 -4.11 0.99 10.45
CA TYR A 69 -4.25 0.83 11.90
C TYR A 69 -5.25 1.83 12.50
N LYS A 70 -5.17 3.11 12.13
CA LYS A 70 -6.11 4.14 12.59
C LYS A 70 -7.54 3.89 12.11
N GLN A 71 -7.72 3.36 10.90
CA GLN A 71 -9.05 3.01 10.39
C GLN A 71 -9.66 1.84 11.17
N ASP A 72 -8.87 0.83 11.49
CA ASP A 72 -9.35 -0.33 12.25
C ASP A 72 -9.70 0.05 13.69
N GLU A 73 -8.92 0.93 14.33
CA GLU A 73 -9.23 1.48 15.65
C GLU A 73 -10.55 2.27 15.64
N ASN A 74 -10.76 3.14 14.65
CA ASN A 74 -12.01 3.88 14.48
C ASN A 74 -13.21 2.97 14.23
N LYS A 75 -13.05 1.93 13.40
CA LYS A 75 -14.10 0.93 13.16
C LYS A 75 -14.44 0.19 14.45
N TYR A 76 -13.44 -0.21 15.22
CA TYR A 76 -13.64 -0.87 16.51
C TYR A 76 -14.41 0.02 17.49
N HIS A 77 -14.01 1.28 17.65
CA HIS A 77 -14.72 2.22 18.51
C HIS A 77 -16.15 2.51 18.05
N ASN A 78 -16.37 2.61 16.74
CA ASN A 78 -17.72 2.77 16.19
C ASN A 78 -18.57 1.52 16.40
N MET A 79 -18.01 0.32 16.25
CA MET A 79 -18.69 -0.94 16.54
C MET A 79 -19.08 -1.05 18.02
N VAL A 80 -18.16 -0.74 18.93
CA VAL A 80 -18.43 -0.77 20.38
C VAL A 80 -19.49 0.27 20.76
N ARG A 81 -19.42 1.49 20.21
CA ARG A 81 -20.47 2.51 20.41
C ARG A 81 -21.82 2.07 19.85
N ALA A 82 -21.83 1.44 18.67
CA ALA A 82 -23.05 0.91 18.08
C ALA A 82 -23.65 -0.19 18.96
N MET A 83 -22.84 -1.15 19.44
CA MET A 83 -23.29 -2.18 20.38
C MET A 83 -23.83 -1.60 21.68
N ASN A 84 -23.19 -0.56 22.22
CA ASN A 84 -23.65 0.07 23.47
C ASN A 84 -24.91 0.93 23.28
N ASN A 85 -25.17 1.40 22.05
CA ASN A 85 -26.41 2.07 21.68
C ASN A 85 -27.55 1.09 21.40
N VAL A 86 -27.26 -0.17 21.07
CA VAL A 86 -28.26 -1.24 21.11
C VAL A 86 -28.58 -1.43 22.59
N ARG A 87 -29.76 -0.93 22.99
CA ARG A 87 -30.20 -0.99 24.38
C ARG A 87 -30.41 -2.46 24.74
N VAL A 88 -29.89 -2.89 25.89
CA VAL A 88 -30.18 -4.22 26.48
C VAL A 88 -31.70 -4.40 26.52
N GLY A 89 -32.25 -5.14 25.55
CA GLY A 89 -33.70 -5.21 25.28
C GLY A 89 -34.07 -5.34 23.79
N GLU A 90 -33.30 -4.76 22.86
CA GLU A 90 -33.54 -4.89 21.40
C GLU A 90 -32.78 -6.07 20.76
N GLU A 91 -31.91 -6.74 21.53
CA GLU A 91 -31.11 -7.89 21.08
C GLU A 91 -31.99 -9.08 20.67
N GLU A 92 -33.17 -9.23 21.28
CA GLU A 92 -34.12 -10.31 21.01
C GLU A 92 -34.82 -10.09 19.65
N GLU A 93 -35.21 -8.86 19.31
CA GLU A 93 -35.79 -8.51 18.00
C GLU A 93 -34.78 -8.66 16.86
N ILE A 94 -33.52 -8.24 17.07
CA ILE A 94 -32.47 -8.39 16.06
C ILE A 94 -32.16 -9.88 15.83
N THR A 95 -32.10 -10.69 16.89
CA THR A 95 -31.88 -12.14 16.80
C THR A 95 -33.01 -12.81 16.02
N HIS A 96 -34.27 -12.48 16.33
CA HIS A 96 -35.43 -12.99 15.60
C HIS A 96 -35.45 -12.58 14.12
N MET A 97 -35.08 -11.33 13.78
CA MET A 97 -34.97 -10.90 12.38
C MET A 97 -33.85 -11.62 11.62
N VAL A 98 -32.69 -11.84 12.25
CA VAL A 98 -31.58 -12.57 11.64
C VAL A 98 -31.93 -14.04 11.42
N GLU A 99 -32.62 -14.68 12.36
CA GLU A 99 -33.16 -16.04 12.19
C GLU A 99 -34.20 -16.12 11.07
N TYR A 100 -35.11 -15.16 10.99
CA TYR A 100 -36.10 -15.07 9.92
C TYR A 100 -35.46 -14.91 8.54
N LEU A 101 -34.45 -14.05 8.42
CA LEU A 101 -33.70 -13.85 7.17
C LEU A 101 -32.86 -15.08 6.79
N LYS A 102 -32.22 -15.75 7.76
CA LYS A 102 -31.50 -17.00 7.52
C LYS A 102 -32.43 -18.12 7.05
N GLY A 103 -33.60 -18.28 7.69
CA GLY A 103 -34.59 -19.28 7.30
C GLY A 103 -35.18 -19.05 5.90
N THR A 104 -35.22 -17.80 5.44
CA THR A 104 -35.64 -17.44 4.08
C THR A 104 -34.53 -17.66 3.06
N SER A 105 -33.26 -17.42 3.43
CA SER A 105 -32.08 -17.63 2.59
C SER A 105 -31.76 -19.12 2.33
N THR A 106 -32.10 -20.02 3.24
CA THR A 106 -31.87 -21.47 3.09
C THR A 106 -33.02 -22.22 2.42
N ARG A 107 -34.11 -21.52 2.06
CA ARG A 107 -35.32 -22.10 1.44
C ARG A 107 -35.36 -21.99 -0.10
N VAL A 108 -34.19 -21.88 -0.74
CA VAL A 108 -34.03 -21.97 -2.20
C VAL A 108 -33.17 -23.18 -2.54
#